data_AF-A0A9R0ZX30-F1
#
_entry.id   AF-A0A9R0ZX30-F1
#
_cell.length_a   1.000
_cell.length_b   1.000
_cell.length_c   1.000
_cell.angle_alpha   90.00
_cell.angle_beta   90.00
_cell.angle_gamma   90.00
#
_symmetry.space_group_name_H-M   'P 1'
#
loop_
_entity.id
_entity.type
_entity.pdbx_description
1 polymer ?
#
loop_
_entity_poly.entity_id
_entity_poly.type
_entity_poly.pdbx_seq_one_letter_code
_entity_poly.pdbx_strand_id
1 'polypeptide(L)'
;MAMASSSGLRSCSAVGVPSLLAPSSRSGRSGLPFCAYATTSCRWAMLCVPGVLVPEALGLGNWVKAQEWAALPDGQATYLGNPVPWGNLPTILAIEFLAIAFAEQQRTMEKDPEKKKYPGGAFDPLGFSKDPAKFEELKLKEIKNGRLAMLAFVGFCVQQSAYPGTGPLENLATHLADPWHNNIGDIVIPRNIYGP
;
A
#
# COMPACT_ATOMS: atom_id res chain seq x y z
N MET A 1 -43.99 3.01 -33.00
CA MET A 1 -44.18 2.54 -34.39
C MET A 1 -43.01 3.11 -35.19
N ALA A 2 -42.08 2.37 -35.77
CA ALA A 2 -41.71 0.95 -35.78
C ALA A 2 -40.28 0.88 -36.37
N MET A 3 -39.48 -0.11 -35.94
CA MET A 3 -38.56 -0.97 -36.72
C MET A 3 -37.58 -0.33 -37.74
N ALA A 4 -36.32 -0.72 -37.90
CA ALA A 4 -35.66 -2.03 -37.89
C ALA A 4 -34.12 -1.79 -37.72
N SER A 5 -33.18 -2.73 -37.55
CA SER A 5 -33.03 -4.12 -38.00
C SER A 5 -31.77 -4.68 -37.29
N SER A 6 -31.84 -5.80 -36.55
CA SER A 6 -31.27 -7.14 -36.91
C SER A 6 -29.83 -7.09 -37.46
N SER A 7 -28.82 -7.88 -37.08
CA SER A 7 -28.70 -9.27 -36.61
C SER A 7 -27.27 -9.67 -37.02
N GLY A 8 -26.48 -10.39 -36.21
CA GLY A 8 -25.16 -10.84 -36.70
C GLY A 8 -24.21 -11.44 -35.68
N LEU A 9 -24.50 -12.67 -35.29
CA LEU A 9 -23.70 -13.57 -34.47
C LEU A 9 -22.60 -14.24 -35.32
N ARG A 10 -21.48 -14.66 -34.68
CA ARG A 10 -20.42 -15.58 -35.20
C ARG A 10 -19.39 -14.88 -36.11
N SER A 11 -18.10 -15.21 -36.19
CA SER A 11 -17.37 -16.45 -35.90
C SER A 11 -15.84 -16.18 -35.93
N CYS A 12 -15.06 -17.17 -35.47
CA CYS A 12 -13.65 -17.45 -35.82
C CYS A 12 -12.53 -16.81 -34.96
N SER A 13 -12.25 -17.54 -33.88
CA SER A 13 -10.91 -17.86 -33.36
C SER A 13 -9.85 -18.18 -34.42
N ALA A 14 -8.58 -18.13 -33.95
CA ALA A 14 -7.32 -18.58 -34.55
C ALA A 14 -6.71 -17.54 -35.51
N VAL A 15 -5.57 -16.91 -35.22
CA VAL A 15 -4.28 -17.50 -34.86
C VAL A 15 -3.41 -16.44 -34.14
N GLY A 16 -2.71 -16.86 -33.09
CA GLY A 16 -1.32 -16.44 -32.82
C GLY A 16 -1.04 -14.99 -32.41
N VAL A 17 -1.12 -14.74 -31.10
CA VAL A 17 -0.29 -13.83 -30.28
C VAL A 17 0.24 -12.55 -30.96
N PRO A 18 -0.35 -11.39 -30.63
CA PRO A 18 0.41 -10.14 -30.61
C PRO A 18 0.26 -9.36 -29.28
N SER A 19 1.39 -9.16 -28.60
CA SER A 19 1.74 -7.93 -27.88
C SER A 19 0.75 -7.33 -26.86
N LEU A 20 0.45 -8.07 -25.79
CA LEU A 20 -0.29 -7.57 -24.61
C LEU A 20 0.56 -6.70 -23.64
N LEU A 21 1.69 -6.15 -24.12
CA LEU A 21 2.55 -5.23 -23.37
C LEU A 21 2.68 -3.86 -24.05
N ALA A 22 1.59 -3.37 -24.65
CA ALA A 22 1.46 -1.95 -24.95
C ALA A 22 0.37 -1.38 -24.02
N PRO A 23 0.67 -0.47 -23.09
CA PRO A 23 -0.37 0.24 -22.38
C PRO A 23 -1.11 1.09 -23.42
N SER A 24 -2.28 0.62 -23.86
CA SER A 24 -3.13 1.37 -24.77
C SER A 24 -3.54 2.66 -24.06
N SER A 25 -3.07 3.79 -24.62
CA SER A 25 -3.67 5.11 -24.49
C SER A 25 -5.17 5.01 -24.82
N ARG A 26 -6.01 4.70 -23.82
CA ARG A 26 -7.44 4.98 -23.86
C ARG A 26 -7.70 6.20 -22.99
N SER A 27 -7.67 7.33 -23.67
CA SER A 27 -8.35 8.58 -23.33
C SER A 27 -9.82 8.29 -23.01
N GLY A 28 -10.13 8.18 -21.71
CA GLY A 28 -11.48 8.16 -21.15
C GLY A 28 -11.48 9.00 -19.89
N ARG A 29 -12.02 10.21 -20.00
CA ARG A 29 -11.92 11.34 -19.04
C ARG A 29 -12.71 11.14 -17.72
N SER A 30 -12.97 9.90 -17.31
CA SER A 30 -13.72 9.54 -16.10
C SER A 30 -12.91 8.78 -15.03
N GLY A 31 -11.67 8.34 -15.35
CA GLY A 31 -10.80 7.59 -14.43
C GLY A 31 -9.65 8.37 -13.78
N LEU A 32 -9.50 9.67 -14.10
CA LEU A 32 -8.42 10.51 -13.60
C LEU A 32 -8.35 10.64 -12.05
N PRO A 33 -9.46 10.78 -11.30
CA PRO A 33 -9.39 10.87 -9.83
C PRO A 33 -9.00 9.54 -9.19
N PHE A 34 -9.49 8.41 -9.71
CA PHE A 34 -9.14 7.08 -9.21
C PHE A 34 -7.65 6.78 -9.34
N CYS A 35 -7.03 7.17 -10.46
CA CYS A 35 -5.59 7.02 -10.67
C CYS A 35 -4.75 7.90 -9.71
N ALA A 36 -5.20 9.12 -9.39
CA ALA A 36 -4.52 9.98 -8.41
C ALA A 36 -4.63 9.45 -6.98
N TYR A 37 -5.78 8.86 -6.64
CA TYR A 37 -5.96 8.19 -5.36
C TYR A 37 -5.10 6.92 -5.27
N ALA A 38 -5.12 6.06 -6.29
CA ALA A 38 -4.32 4.84 -6.33
C ALA A 38 -2.81 5.11 -6.18
N THR A 39 -2.28 6.16 -6.82
CA THR A 39 -0.87 6.56 -6.67
C THR A 39 -0.56 7.04 -5.25
N THR A 40 -1.46 7.82 -4.64
CA THR A 40 -1.31 8.27 -3.25
C THR A 40 -1.33 7.09 -2.29
N SER A 41 -2.29 6.18 -2.42
CA SER A 41 -2.35 4.96 -1.61
C SER A 41 -1.14 4.06 -1.83
N CYS A 42 -0.59 3.98 -3.06
CA CYS A 42 0.63 3.23 -3.35
C CYS A 42 1.83 3.82 -2.61
N ARG A 43 1.97 5.16 -2.60
CA ARG A 43 3.06 5.84 -1.87
C ARG A 43 2.96 5.64 -0.37
N TRP A 44 1.75 5.74 0.20
CA TRP A 44 1.53 5.41 1.62
C TRP A 44 1.92 3.96 1.92
N ALA A 45 1.50 3.00 1.10
CA ALA A 45 1.87 1.60 1.29
C ALA A 45 3.40 1.39 1.20
N MET A 46 4.08 2.04 0.26
CA MET A 46 5.54 1.97 0.14
C MET A 46 6.29 2.54 1.36
N LEU A 47 5.71 3.52 2.06
CA LEU A 47 6.28 4.06 3.30
C LEU A 47 5.92 3.19 4.51
N CYS A 48 4.71 2.63 4.55
CA CYS A 48 4.26 1.79 5.66
C CYS A 48 5.00 0.45 5.73
N VAL A 49 5.25 -0.23 4.60
CA VAL A 49 5.92 -1.54 4.59
C VAL A 49 7.28 -1.54 5.29
N PRO A 50 8.24 -0.65 4.96
CA PRO A 50 9.49 -0.55 5.71
C PRO A 50 9.27 -0.04 7.15
N GLY A 51 8.29 0.84 7.38
CA GLY A 51 7.91 1.30 8.72
C GLY A 51 7.42 0.18 9.64
N VAL A 52 6.88 -0.90 9.10
CA VAL A 52 6.49 -2.10 9.84
C VAL A 52 7.69 -3.03 10.05
N LEU A 53 8.47 -3.29 8.99
CA LEU A 53 9.54 -4.30 9.01
C LEU A 53 10.81 -3.84 9.75
N VAL A 54 11.20 -2.56 9.62
CA VAL A 54 12.43 -2.04 10.22
C VAL A 54 12.41 -2.05 11.75
N PRO A 55 11.36 -1.55 12.45
CA PRO A 55 11.35 -1.59 13.91
C PRO A 55 11.28 -3.02 14.46
N GLU A 56 10.61 -3.93 13.76
CA GLU A 56 10.58 -5.35 14.11
C GLU A 56 11.96 -5.99 13.96
N ALA A 57 12.67 -5.72 12.86
CA ALA A 57 14.04 -6.20 12.65
C ALA A 57 15.05 -5.65 13.65
N LEU A 58 14.82 -4.43 14.17
CA LEU A 58 15.64 -3.81 15.22
C LEU A 58 15.25 -4.27 16.65
N GLY A 59 14.24 -5.14 16.80
CA GLY A 59 13.80 -5.65 18.09
C GLY A 59 13.04 -4.64 18.96
N LEU A 60 12.53 -3.55 18.37
CA LEU A 60 11.80 -2.48 19.07
C LEU A 60 10.32 -2.83 19.31
N GLY A 61 9.93 -4.05 18.95
CA GLY A 61 8.55 -4.55 19.05
C GLY A 61 7.84 -4.54 17.70
N ASN A 62 6.81 -5.38 17.63
CA ASN A 62 5.95 -5.52 16.47
C ASN A 62 5.10 -4.25 16.24
N TRP A 63 4.65 -4.00 15.01
CA TRP A 63 3.85 -2.82 14.64
C TRP A 63 2.57 -2.65 15.46
N VAL A 64 1.97 -3.76 15.93
CA VAL A 64 0.81 -3.72 16.84
C VAL A 64 1.22 -3.31 18.26
N LYS A 65 2.32 -3.86 18.78
CA LYS A 65 2.88 -3.49 20.09
C LYS A 65 3.32 -2.03 20.14
N ALA A 66 3.80 -1.52 19.01
CA ALA A 66 4.15 -0.11 18.84
C ALA A 66 2.94 0.85 18.93
N GLN A 67 1.70 0.36 18.98
CA GLN A 67 0.49 1.18 19.20
C GLN A 67 -0.15 0.96 20.57
N GLU A 68 0.28 -0.05 21.36
CA GLU A 68 -0.35 -0.38 22.64
C GLU A 68 -0.17 0.71 23.71
N TRP A 69 0.90 1.49 23.64
CA TRP A 69 1.12 2.63 24.54
C TRP A 69 -0.01 3.67 24.45
N ALA A 70 -0.69 3.78 23.31
CA ALA A 70 -1.81 4.69 23.11
C ALA A 70 -3.07 4.27 23.90
N ALA A 71 -3.21 3.00 24.28
CA ALA A 71 -4.38 2.52 25.02
C ALA A 71 -4.30 2.77 26.53
N LEU A 72 -3.11 3.14 27.04
CA LEU A 72 -2.84 3.36 28.46
C LEU A 72 -3.00 4.85 28.81
N PRO A 73 -3.62 5.21 29.96
CA PRO A 73 -3.90 6.60 30.33
C PRO A 73 -2.63 7.45 30.57
N ASP A 74 -1.51 6.82 30.97
CA ASP A 74 -0.20 7.45 31.16
C ASP A 74 0.84 6.96 30.13
N GLY A 75 0.38 6.40 29.01
CA GLY A 75 1.25 5.83 27.99
C GLY A 75 2.04 6.90 27.23
N GLN A 76 3.36 6.75 27.21
CA GLN A 76 4.27 7.63 26.49
C GLN A 76 4.92 6.89 25.31
N ALA A 77 4.91 7.51 24.13
CA ALA A 77 5.59 6.95 22.96
C ALA A 77 7.10 6.88 23.19
N THR A 78 7.68 5.70 22.93
CA THR A 78 9.13 5.48 22.92
C THR A 78 9.62 5.37 21.49
N TYR A 79 10.56 6.23 21.10
CA TYR A 79 11.21 6.17 19.79
C TYR A 79 12.63 5.62 19.97
N LEU A 80 12.94 4.49 19.32
CA LEU A 80 14.22 3.79 19.47
C LEU A 80 14.60 3.46 20.94
N GLY A 81 13.59 3.26 21.80
CA GLY A 81 13.79 3.01 23.24
C GLY A 81 13.91 4.27 24.11
N ASN A 82 13.92 5.47 23.50
CA ASN A 82 13.94 6.73 24.24
C ASN A 82 12.53 7.32 24.40
N PRO A 83 12.13 7.73 25.62
CA PRO A 83 10.82 8.31 25.88
C PRO A 83 10.74 9.74 25.31
N VAL A 84 9.75 10.00 24.45
CA VAL A 84 9.60 11.30 23.79
C VAL A 84 8.83 12.28 24.70
N PRO A 85 9.36 13.48 25.03
CA PRO A 85 8.70 14.40 25.97
C PRO A 85 7.31 14.89 25.53
N TRP A 86 7.05 14.89 24.22
CA TRP A 86 5.76 15.22 23.61
C TRP A 86 4.93 13.98 23.26
N GLY A 87 5.29 12.82 23.83
CA GLY A 87 4.75 11.50 23.51
C GLY A 87 3.35 11.20 24.05
N ASN A 88 2.61 12.22 24.50
CA ASN A 88 1.26 12.07 25.04
C ASN A 88 0.25 11.91 23.91
N LEU A 89 -0.71 11.00 24.06
CA LEU A 89 -1.73 10.71 23.05
C LEU A 89 -2.50 11.95 22.55
N PRO A 90 -3.02 12.85 23.42
CA PRO A 90 -3.73 14.04 22.96
C PRO A 90 -2.85 15.00 22.16
N THR A 91 -1.56 15.10 22.53
CA THR A 91 -0.60 15.99 21.87
C THR A 91 -0.24 15.47 20.48
N ILE A 92 0.05 14.16 20.36
CA ILE A 92 0.36 13.54 19.08
C ILE A 92 -0.84 13.64 18.13
N LEU A 93 -2.06 13.30 18.59
CA LEU A 93 -3.26 13.38 17.76
C LEU A 93 -3.55 14.81 17.28
N ALA A 94 -3.35 15.82 18.14
CA ALA A 94 -3.56 17.22 17.75
C ALA A 94 -2.56 17.67 16.67
N ILE A 95 -1.28 17.30 16.82
CA ILE A 95 -0.24 17.61 15.84
C ILE A 95 -0.50 16.87 14.53
N GLU A 96 -0.85 15.58 14.60
CA GLU A 96 -1.17 14.75 13.43
C GLU A 96 -2.35 15.31 12.65
N PHE A 97 -3.47 15.59 13.33
CA PHE A 97 -4.66 16.14 12.68
C PHE A 97 -4.34 17.47 12.00
N LEU A 98 -3.64 18.37 12.68
CA LEU A 98 -3.30 19.68 12.13
C LEU A 98 -2.32 19.56 10.93
N ALA A 99 -1.30 18.70 11.04
CA ALA A 99 -0.30 18.50 10.00
C ALA A 99 -0.90 17.82 8.75
N ILE A 100 -1.63 16.73 8.93
CA ILE A 100 -2.25 15.99 7.83
C ILE A 100 -3.39 16.79 7.20
N ALA A 101 -4.24 17.44 8.00
CA ALA A 101 -5.31 18.28 7.45
C ALA A 101 -4.73 19.45 6.63
N PHE A 102 -3.65 20.09 7.11
CA PHE A 102 -2.98 21.13 6.34
C PHE A 102 -2.38 20.57 5.04
N ALA A 103 -1.63 19.46 5.11
CA ALA A 103 -0.99 18.85 3.95
C ALA A 103 -2.01 18.37 2.89
N GLU A 104 -3.12 17.76 3.32
CA GLU A 104 -4.19 17.32 2.44
C GLU A 104 -4.99 18.49 1.86
N GLN A 105 -5.16 19.57 2.62
CA GLN A 105 -5.80 20.78 2.11
C GLN A 105 -4.95 21.42 1.00
N GLN A 106 -3.63 21.52 1.18
CA GLN A 106 -2.74 22.00 0.12
C GLN A 106 -2.84 21.13 -1.14
N ARG A 107 -2.95 19.80 -1.00
CA ARG A 107 -3.16 18.87 -2.14
C ARG A 107 -4.54 19.00 -2.79
N THR A 108 -5.55 19.43 -2.04
CA THR A 108 -6.91 19.63 -2.55
C THR A 108 -7.06 20.94 -3.31
N MET A 109 -6.30 21.97 -2.90
CA MET A 109 -6.27 23.27 -3.57
C MET A 109 -5.64 23.22 -4.97
N GLU A 110 -4.81 22.21 -5.25
CA GLU A 110 -4.24 22.00 -6.59
C GLU A 110 -5.30 21.45 -7.57
N LYS A 111 -5.60 22.23 -8.62
CA LYS A 111 -6.65 21.92 -9.61
C LYS A 111 -6.14 21.12 -10.81
N ASP A 112 -4.83 21.15 -11.09
CA ASP A 112 -4.26 20.46 -12.23
C ASP A 112 -4.12 18.95 -11.96
N PRO A 113 -4.78 18.07 -12.74
CA PRO A 113 -4.79 16.63 -12.47
C PRO A 113 -3.43 15.94 -12.67
N GLU A 114 -2.54 16.53 -13.47
CA GLU A 114 -1.18 16.03 -13.68
C GLU A 114 -0.25 16.44 -12.54
N LYS A 115 -0.28 17.72 -12.13
CA LYS A 115 0.49 18.22 -10.98
C LYS A 115 0.03 17.59 -9.67
N LYS A 116 -1.24 17.25 -9.55
CA LYS A 116 -1.77 16.50 -8.39
C LYS A 116 -1.14 15.12 -8.21
N LYS A 117 -0.71 14.47 -9.31
CA LYS A 117 -0.03 13.16 -9.29
C LYS A 117 1.49 13.31 -9.20
N TYR A 118 2.03 14.24 -9.97
CA TYR A 118 3.46 14.52 -10.08
C TYR A 118 3.68 16.03 -9.92
N PRO A 119 3.77 16.54 -8.69
CA PRO A 119 3.88 17.98 -8.45
C PRO A 119 5.20 18.57 -8.95
N GLY A 120 6.26 17.74 -9.13
CA GLY A 120 7.57 18.19 -9.59
C GLY A 120 8.19 19.27 -8.69
N GLY A 121 9.25 19.93 -9.17
CA GLY A 121 9.85 21.08 -8.48
C GLY A 121 10.45 20.72 -7.11
N ALA A 122 9.87 21.25 -6.02
CA ALA A 122 10.36 21.05 -4.65
C ALA A 122 10.36 19.57 -4.19
N PHE A 123 9.53 18.72 -4.81
CA PHE A 123 9.48 17.28 -4.54
C PHE A 123 10.44 16.45 -5.41
N ASP A 124 11.21 17.07 -6.32
CA ASP A 124 12.27 16.44 -7.12
C ASP A 124 13.54 17.31 -7.10
N PRO A 125 14.23 17.43 -5.95
CA PRO A 125 15.43 18.27 -5.82
C PRO A 125 16.60 17.75 -6.68
N LEU A 126 16.58 16.47 -7.07
CA LEU A 126 17.62 15.84 -7.88
C LEU A 126 17.34 15.90 -9.39
N GLY A 127 16.18 16.42 -9.80
CA GLY A 127 15.85 16.69 -11.19
C GLY A 127 15.79 15.44 -12.07
N PHE A 128 15.32 14.31 -11.52
CA PHE A 128 15.12 13.08 -12.28
C PHE A 128 14.01 13.18 -13.34
N SER A 129 13.22 14.25 -13.31
CA SER A 129 12.12 14.51 -14.24
C SER A 129 12.54 15.19 -15.57
N LYS A 130 13.85 15.40 -15.83
CA LYS A 130 14.33 16.14 -17.01
C LYS A 130 14.19 15.38 -18.34
N ASP A 131 14.31 14.06 -18.32
CA ASP A 131 14.21 13.21 -19.51
C ASP A 131 12.81 12.55 -19.59
N PRO A 132 11.96 12.88 -20.58
CA PRO A 132 10.59 12.36 -20.64
C PRO A 132 10.53 10.83 -20.76
N ALA A 133 11.46 10.22 -21.49
CA ALA A 133 11.53 8.77 -21.65
C ALA A 133 11.91 8.04 -20.33
N LYS A 134 12.87 8.59 -19.57
CA LYS A 134 13.23 8.04 -18.26
C LYS A 134 12.13 8.29 -17.23
N PHE A 135 11.44 9.42 -17.33
CA PHE A 135 10.33 9.74 -16.44
C PHE A 135 9.16 8.75 -16.58
N GLU A 136 8.82 8.34 -17.80
CA GLU A 136 7.82 7.29 -18.03
C GLU A 136 8.25 5.94 -17.45
N GLU A 137 9.52 5.56 -17.61
CA GLU A 137 10.06 4.35 -17.02
C GLU A 137 10.02 4.38 -15.48
N LEU A 138 10.37 5.52 -14.88
CA LEU A 138 10.32 5.73 -13.42
C LEU A 138 8.89 5.66 -12.88
N LYS A 139 7.90 6.22 -13.60
CA LYS A 139 6.47 6.08 -13.25
C LYS A 139 6.02 4.62 -13.28
N LEU A 140 6.47 3.85 -14.26
CA LEU A 140 6.14 2.43 -14.34
C LEU A 140 6.77 1.65 -13.18
N LYS A 141 8.00 1.97 -12.79
CA LYS A 141 8.66 1.39 -11.60
C LYS A 141 7.89 1.73 -10.31
N GLU A 142 7.44 2.97 -10.16
CA GLU A 142 6.64 3.41 -9.02
C GLU A 142 5.32 2.60 -8.92
N ILE A 143 4.56 2.48 -10.01
CA ILE A 143 3.28 1.74 -9.97
C ILE A 143 3.48 0.24 -9.69
N LYS A 144 4.53 -0.37 -10.24
CA LYS A 144 4.83 -1.80 -10.02
C LYS A 144 5.17 -2.08 -8.55
N ASN A 145 6.05 -1.26 -7.97
CA ASN A 145 6.39 -1.36 -6.56
C ASN A 145 5.19 -1.02 -5.66
N GLY A 146 4.33 -0.08 -6.08
CA GLY A 146 3.19 0.36 -5.29
C GLY A 146 2.13 -0.72 -5.16
N ARG A 147 1.85 -1.45 -6.25
CA ARG A 147 0.95 -2.60 -6.24
C ARG A 147 1.48 -3.74 -5.37
N LEU A 148 2.79 -4.00 -5.44
CA LEU A 148 3.43 -4.99 -4.59
C LEU A 148 3.36 -4.60 -3.11
N ALA A 149 3.60 -3.31 -2.80
CA ALA A 149 3.50 -2.79 -1.44
C ALA A 149 2.07 -2.86 -0.88
N MET A 150 1.05 -2.55 -1.68
CA MET A 150 -0.35 -2.70 -1.27
C MET A 150 -0.70 -4.15 -0.95
N LEU A 151 -0.24 -5.09 -1.78
CA LEU A 151 -0.46 -6.52 -1.56
C LEU A 151 0.27 -7.00 -0.30
N ALA A 152 1.50 -6.53 -0.07
CA ALA A 152 2.24 -6.82 1.15
C ALA A 152 1.53 -6.29 2.40
N PHE A 153 1.01 -5.07 2.36
CA PHE A 153 0.26 -4.48 3.48
C PHE A 153 -1.02 -5.25 3.80
N VAL A 154 -1.79 -5.66 2.79
CA VAL A 154 -2.95 -6.56 2.99
C VAL A 154 -2.51 -7.89 3.61
N GLY A 155 -1.38 -8.45 3.15
CA GLY A 155 -0.77 -9.63 3.73
C GLY A 155 -0.45 -9.48 5.22
N PHE A 156 0.14 -8.36 5.63
CA PHE A 156 0.43 -8.06 7.03
C PHE A 156 -0.84 -7.98 7.88
N CYS A 157 -1.89 -7.33 7.38
CA CYS A 157 -3.18 -7.26 8.08
C CYS A 157 -3.83 -8.65 8.26
N VAL A 158 -3.82 -9.48 7.21
CA VAL A 158 -4.41 -10.84 7.27
C VAL A 158 -3.59 -11.74 8.18
N GLN A 159 -2.26 -11.70 8.11
CA GLN A 159 -1.38 -12.47 8.99
C GLN A 159 -1.56 -12.09 10.46
N GLN A 160 -1.66 -10.79 10.76
CA GLN A 160 -1.92 -10.31 12.12
C GLN A 160 -3.31 -10.71 12.62
N SER A 161 -4.31 -10.74 11.74
CA SER A 161 -5.65 -11.22 12.11
C SER A 161 -5.68 -12.72 12.36
N ALA A 162 -4.87 -13.51 11.65
CA ALA A 162 -4.78 -14.95 11.83
C ALA A 162 -3.92 -15.33 13.06
N TYR A 163 -2.84 -14.59 13.29
CA TYR A 163 -1.92 -14.75 14.41
C TYR A 163 -1.84 -13.44 15.20
N PRO A 164 -2.73 -13.23 16.18
CA PRO A 164 -2.75 -12.00 16.95
C PRO A 164 -1.48 -11.89 17.81
N GLY A 165 -0.79 -10.76 17.68
CA GLY A 165 0.40 -10.42 18.47
C GLY A 165 1.73 -10.78 17.82
N THR A 166 1.76 -11.55 16.72
CA THR A 166 3.00 -11.89 16.02
C THR A 166 3.33 -10.89 14.93
N GLY A 167 4.62 -10.68 14.70
CA GLY A 167 5.08 -9.79 13.64
C GLY A 167 5.21 -10.49 12.28
N PRO A 168 5.16 -9.74 11.16
CA PRO A 168 5.36 -10.32 9.84
C PRO A 168 6.73 -10.97 9.64
N LEU A 169 7.79 -10.50 10.34
CA LEU A 169 9.10 -11.16 10.30
C LEU A 169 9.10 -12.44 11.14
N GLU A 170 8.43 -12.45 12.28
CA GLU A 170 8.23 -13.66 13.10
C GLU A 170 7.46 -14.73 12.32
N ASN A 171 6.39 -14.35 11.62
CA ASN A 171 5.61 -15.25 10.77
C ASN A 171 6.42 -15.79 9.58
N LEU A 172 7.39 -15.00 9.07
CA LEU A 172 8.33 -15.48 8.08
C LEU A 172 9.32 -16.50 8.68
N ALA A 173 9.82 -16.24 9.88
CA ALA A 173 10.74 -17.14 10.57
C ALA A 173 10.09 -18.51 10.89
N THR A 174 8.82 -18.52 11.31
CA THR A 174 8.07 -19.76 11.57
C THR A 174 7.81 -20.55 10.29
N HIS A 175 7.53 -19.87 9.17
CA HIS A 175 7.41 -20.52 7.86
C HIS A 175 8.74 -21.05 7.34
N LEU A 176 9.86 -20.38 7.62
CA LEU A 176 11.20 -20.87 7.26
C LEU A 176 11.64 -22.06 8.13
N ALA A 177 11.22 -22.12 9.39
CA ALA A 177 11.52 -23.22 10.29
C ALA A 177 10.90 -24.54 9.81
N ASP A 178 9.62 -24.51 9.39
CA ASP A 178 8.92 -25.69 8.87
C ASP A 178 8.04 -25.34 7.65
N PRO A 179 8.60 -25.34 6.43
CA PRO A 179 7.90 -24.85 5.23
C PRO A 179 6.70 -25.71 4.82
N TRP A 180 6.65 -26.96 5.27
CA TRP A 180 5.58 -27.92 4.91
C TRP A 180 4.44 -27.98 5.92
N HIS A 181 4.63 -27.46 7.13
CA HIS A 181 3.65 -27.52 8.20
C HIS A 181 3.15 -26.13 8.60
N ASN A 182 4.00 -25.10 8.58
CA ASN A 182 3.61 -23.75 8.98
C ASN A 182 3.21 -22.91 7.76
N ASN A 183 2.07 -23.22 7.16
CA ASN A 183 1.55 -22.53 5.99
C ASN A 183 0.13 -21.99 6.21
N ILE A 184 -0.36 -21.21 5.25
CA ILE A 184 -1.74 -20.69 5.26
C ILE A 184 -2.80 -21.82 5.30
N GLY A 185 -2.41 -23.05 4.95
CA GLY A 185 -3.27 -24.23 4.95
C GLY A 185 -3.84 -24.56 6.33
N ASP A 186 -3.06 -24.36 7.39
CA ASP A 186 -3.52 -24.61 8.76
C ASP A 186 -4.51 -23.56 9.29
N ILE A 187 -4.50 -22.36 8.70
CA ILE A 187 -5.44 -21.27 9.02
C ILE A 187 -6.75 -21.46 8.26
N VAL A 188 -6.65 -21.87 6.98
CA VAL A 188 -7.81 -22.10 6.12
C VAL A 188 -8.52 -23.41 6.49
N ILE A 189 -7.76 -24.44 6.85
CA ILE A 189 -8.28 -25.72 7.32
C ILE A 189 -7.74 -25.96 8.73
N PRO A 190 -8.51 -25.59 9.78
CA PRO A 190 -8.07 -25.76 11.16
C PRO A 190 -7.94 -27.24 11.52
N ARG A 191 -6.71 -27.77 11.47
CA ARG A 191 -6.36 -29.17 11.83
C ARG A 191 -6.67 -29.49 13.30
N ASN A 192 -6.66 -28.47 14.15
CA ASN A 192 -7.00 -28.47 15.56
C ASN A 192 -8.48 -28.79 15.87
N ILE A 193 -9.37 -28.78 14.87
CA ILE A 193 -10.78 -29.19 15.01
C ILE A 193 -11.04 -30.59 14.41
N TYR A 194 -10.17 -31.09 13.53
CA TYR A 194 -10.41 -32.31 12.72
C TYR A 194 -9.36 -33.43 12.87
N GLY A 195 -8.38 -33.31 13.77
CA GLY A 195 -7.45 -34.39 14.15
C GLY A 195 -7.79 -34.99 15.52
N PRO A 196 -7.43 -36.26 15.81
CA PRO A 196 -7.62 -36.86 17.13
C PRO A 196 -6.84 -36.14 18.23
#